data_AF-A0A954HTF0-F1
#
_entry.id   AF-A0A954HTF0-F1
#
_cell.length_a   1.000
_cell.length_b   1.000
_cell.length_c   1.000
_cell.angle_alpha   90.00
_cell.angle_beta   90.00
_cell.angle_gamma   90.00
#
_symmetry.space_group_name_H-M   'P 1'
#
loop_
_entity.id
_entity.type
_entity.pdbx_description
1 polymer ?
#
loop_
_entity_poly.entity_id
_entity_poly.type
_entity_poly.pdbx_seq_one_letter_code
_entity_poly.pdbx_strand_id
1 'polypeptide(L)'
;MATSRFAISAWVGAACLFIATTLQDVHSTTLDSVAKAELAVQRFPVYYNFAFVLLGIAFVLGCCGLITASTTRKGVTLQLLLLPLVLTAIDYVWIYQPLDAMTVNVQQARPAQFVTFHSASKWINIVQVSASVIAAIAVCWPVSGGVSYDEEV
;
A
#
# COMPACT_ATOMS: atom_id res chain seq x y z
N MET A 1 -16.92 -2.21 -10.28
CA MET A 1 -16.59 -1.53 -9.00
C MET A 1 -16.37 -2.50 -7.82
N ALA A 2 -17.13 -3.60 -7.70
CA ALA A 2 -16.93 -4.60 -6.63
C ALA A 2 -15.49 -5.14 -6.55
N THR A 3 -14.87 -5.47 -7.68
CA THR A 3 -13.49 -5.96 -7.73
C THR A 3 -12.47 -4.91 -7.29
N SER A 4 -12.70 -3.62 -7.58
CA SER A 4 -11.82 -2.53 -7.11
C SER A 4 -11.89 -2.40 -5.58
N ARG A 5 -13.10 -2.49 -4.99
CA ARG A 5 -13.32 -2.54 -3.53
C ARG A 5 -12.59 -3.71 -2.89
N PHE A 6 -12.71 -4.90 -3.49
CA PHE A 6 -12.01 -6.09 -3.02
C PHE A 6 -10.49 -5.90 -3.08
N ALA A 7 -9.95 -5.46 -4.21
CA ALA A 7 -8.51 -5.32 -4.41
C ALA A 7 -7.87 -4.31 -3.44
N ILE A 8 -8.46 -3.12 -3.26
CA ILE A 8 -7.92 -2.13 -2.29
C ILE A 8 -8.02 -2.61 -0.84
N SER A 9 -9.10 -3.30 -0.48
CA SER A 9 -9.28 -3.84 0.88
C SER A 9 -8.33 -5.02 1.14
N ALA A 10 -8.14 -5.89 0.14
CA ALA A 10 -7.19 -7.00 0.20
C ALA A 10 -5.75 -6.49 0.33
N TRP A 11 -5.39 -5.40 -0.37
CA TRP A 11 -4.09 -4.74 -0.22
C TRP A 11 -3.89 -4.23 1.21
N VAL A 12 -4.87 -3.51 1.76
CA VAL A 12 -4.80 -3.01 3.14
C VAL A 12 -4.61 -4.17 4.12
N GLY A 13 -5.35 -5.27 3.96
CA GLY A 13 -5.18 -6.48 4.78
C GLY A 13 -3.79 -7.10 4.67
N ALA A 14 -3.27 -7.23 3.44
CA ALA A 14 -1.92 -7.74 3.20
C ALA A 14 -0.84 -6.85 3.82
N ALA A 15 -0.97 -5.52 3.72
CA ALA A 15 -0.06 -4.58 4.32
C ALA A 15 -0.07 -4.68 5.87
N CYS A 16 -1.25 -4.78 6.49
CA CYS A 16 -1.36 -5.00 7.93
C CYS A 16 -0.70 -6.31 8.38
N LEU A 17 -0.89 -7.40 7.63
CA LEU A 17 -0.25 -8.68 7.92
C LEU A 17 1.27 -8.56 7.83
N PHE A 18 1.78 -7.93 6.77
CA PHE A 18 3.21 -7.69 6.58
C PHE A 18 3.82 -6.89 7.75
N ILE A 19 3.14 -5.82 8.18
CA ILE A 19 3.56 -4.99 9.31
C ILE A 19 3.60 -5.84 10.59
N ALA A 20 2.54 -6.58 10.89
CA ALA A 20 2.46 -7.42 12.09
C ALA A 20 3.59 -8.45 12.13
N THR A 21 3.83 -9.16 11.02
CA THR A 21 4.92 -10.15 10.92
C THR A 21 6.30 -9.52 11.03
N THR A 22 6.49 -8.32 10.45
CA THR A 22 7.77 -7.62 10.49
C THR A 22 8.07 -7.09 11.89
N LEU A 23 7.07 -6.58 12.59
CA LEU A 23 7.21 -6.14 13.98
C LEU A 23 7.57 -7.32 14.90
N GLN A 24 6.92 -8.47 14.71
CA GLN A 24 7.23 -9.68 15.48
C GLN A 24 8.70 -10.09 15.32
N ASP A 25 9.23 -10.06 14.09
CA ASP A 25 10.62 -10.43 13.85
C ASP A 25 11.61 -9.42 14.43
N VAL A 26 11.32 -8.12 14.31
CA VAL A 26 12.18 -7.07 14.88
C VAL A 26 12.27 -7.22 16.41
N HIS A 27 11.16 -7.50 17.07
CA HIS A 27 11.10 -7.69 18.53
C HIS A 27 11.49 -9.08 19.02
N SER A 28 11.67 -10.05 18.13
CA SER A 28 12.10 -11.40 18.49
C SER A 28 13.50 -11.38 19.11
N THR A 29 13.65 -12.06 20.25
CA THR A 29 14.95 -12.32 20.90
C THR A 29 15.62 -13.58 20.39
N THR A 30 14.91 -14.42 19.63
CA THR A 30 15.44 -15.68 19.08
C THR A 30 16.14 -15.51 17.74
N LEU A 31 15.81 -14.45 16.99
CA LEU A 31 16.45 -14.12 15.74
C LEU A 31 17.64 -13.19 15.99
N ASP A 32 18.79 -13.52 15.43
CA ASP A 32 19.93 -12.62 15.40
C ASP A 32 19.75 -11.49 14.36
N SER A 33 20.68 -10.55 14.33
CA SER A 33 20.58 -9.39 13.42
C SER A 33 20.70 -9.79 11.94
N VAL A 34 21.39 -10.90 11.64
CA VAL A 34 21.62 -11.40 10.29
C VAL A 34 20.33 -12.04 9.77
N ALA A 35 19.72 -12.95 10.52
CA ALA A 35 18.46 -13.59 10.15
C ALA A 35 17.33 -12.58 9.94
N LYS A 36 17.24 -11.54 10.79
CA LYS A 36 16.26 -10.44 10.60
C LYS A 36 16.46 -9.71 9.29
N ALA A 37 17.71 -9.49 8.89
CA ALA A 37 18.03 -8.81 7.64
C ALA A 37 17.77 -9.69 6.41
N GLU A 38 18.07 -10.98 6.48
CA GLU A 38 17.75 -11.93 5.41
C GLU A 38 16.23 -12.05 5.19
N LEU A 39 15.44 -12.13 6.26
CA LEU A 39 13.98 -12.13 6.19
C LEU A 39 13.45 -10.85 5.55
N ALA A 40 14.05 -9.70 5.85
CA ALA A 40 13.68 -8.44 5.22
C ALA A 40 13.92 -8.50 3.70
N VAL A 41 15.12 -8.88 3.26
CA VAL A 41 15.48 -8.99 1.83
C VAL A 41 14.52 -9.91 1.07
N GLN A 42 14.06 -10.99 1.68
CA GLN A 42 13.11 -11.91 1.03
C GLN A 42 11.68 -11.36 0.97
N ARG A 43 11.21 -10.65 2.01
CA ARG A 43 9.81 -10.25 2.12
C ARG A 43 9.49 -8.94 1.41
N PHE A 44 10.41 -7.98 1.37
CA PHE A 44 10.16 -6.69 0.71
C PHE A 44 9.80 -6.83 -0.78
N PRO A 45 10.47 -7.66 -1.61
CA PRO A 45 10.06 -7.89 -3.00
C PRO A 45 8.62 -8.40 -3.12
N VAL A 46 8.22 -9.33 -2.24
CA VAL A 46 6.86 -9.88 -2.22
C VAL A 46 5.86 -8.79 -1.84
N TYR A 47 6.17 -7.98 -0.84
CA TYR A 47 5.34 -6.84 -0.42
C TYR A 47 5.09 -5.85 -1.58
N TYR A 48 6.13 -5.42 -2.29
CA TYR A 48 5.97 -4.51 -3.43
C TYR A 48 5.20 -5.15 -4.58
N ASN A 49 5.40 -6.44 -4.86
CA ASN A 49 4.65 -7.14 -5.90
C ASN A 49 3.15 -7.14 -5.58
N PHE A 50 2.78 -7.53 -4.35
CA PHE A 50 1.40 -7.46 -3.89
C PHE A 50 0.83 -6.04 -3.96
N ALA A 51 1.63 -5.03 -3.59
CA ALA A 51 1.24 -3.63 -3.68
C ALA A 51 0.89 -3.22 -5.11
N PHE A 52 1.82 -3.42 -6.05
CA PHE A 52 1.63 -3.02 -7.44
C PHE A 52 0.45 -3.76 -8.10
N VAL A 53 0.32 -5.06 -7.86
CA VAL A 53 -0.76 -5.86 -8.46
C VAL A 53 -2.12 -5.42 -7.93
N LEU A 54 -2.30 -5.38 -6.60
CA LEU A 54 -3.60 -5.10 -6.02
C LEU A 54 -4.01 -3.63 -6.19
N LEU A 55 -3.08 -2.68 -6.02
CA LEU A 55 -3.35 -1.27 -6.26
C LEU A 55 -3.59 -0.99 -7.76
N GLY A 56 -2.84 -1.65 -8.64
CA GLY A 56 -3.04 -1.56 -10.09
C GLY A 56 -4.41 -2.06 -10.51
N ILE A 57 -4.83 -3.23 -10.03
CA ILE A 57 -6.19 -3.76 -10.25
C ILE A 57 -7.24 -2.81 -9.69
N ALA A 58 -7.04 -2.30 -8.47
CA ALA A 58 -7.97 -1.37 -7.84
C ALA A 58 -8.15 -0.10 -8.66
N PHE A 59 -7.05 0.47 -9.19
CA PHE A 59 -7.06 1.68 -10.00
C PHE A 59 -7.73 1.44 -11.36
N VAL A 60 -7.29 0.42 -12.13
CA VAL A 60 -7.84 0.14 -13.47
C VAL A 60 -9.33 -0.15 -13.40
N LEU A 61 -9.77 -1.01 -12.47
CA LEU A 61 -11.19 -1.34 -12.33
C LEU A 61 -11.99 -0.21 -11.67
N GLY A 62 -11.33 0.67 -10.92
CA GLY A 62 -11.90 1.92 -10.43
C GLY A 62 -12.22 2.89 -11.57
N CYS A 63 -11.30 3.08 -12.52
CA CYS A 63 -11.53 3.86 -13.74
C CYS A 63 -12.75 3.34 -14.53
N CYS A 64 -12.85 2.03 -14.73
CA CYS A 64 -13.99 1.42 -15.42
C CYS A 64 -15.29 1.52 -14.60
N GLY A 65 -15.21 1.37 -13.28
CA GLY A 65 -16.39 1.37 -12.40
C GLY A 65 -17.03 2.73 -12.15
N LEU A 66 -16.34 3.83 -12.52
CA LEU A 66 -16.77 5.21 -12.26
C LEU A 66 -17.18 5.97 -13.52
N ILE A 67 -17.39 5.28 -14.65
CA ILE A 67 -17.74 5.91 -15.93
C ILE A 67 -19.02 6.75 -15.82
N THR A 68 -20.01 6.27 -15.05
CA THR A 68 -21.31 6.93 -14.85
C THR A 68 -21.39 7.75 -13.56
N ALA A 69 -20.29 7.87 -12.81
CA ALA A 69 -20.28 8.63 -11.57
C ALA A 69 -20.17 10.14 -11.84
N SER A 70 -20.68 10.96 -10.91
CA SER A 70 -20.47 12.41 -10.94
C SER A 70 -18.97 12.78 -11.04
N THR A 71 -18.63 13.84 -11.76
CA THR A 71 -17.25 14.31 -11.96
C THR A 71 -16.46 14.45 -10.65
N THR A 72 -17.07 15.01 -9.61
CA THR A 72 -16.45 15.16 -8.29
C THR A 72 -16.07 13.82 -7.67
N ARG A 73 -17.04 12.89 -7.58
CA ARG A 73 -16.78 11.55 -7.03
C ARG A 73 -15.72 10.80 -7.83
N LYS A 74 -15.81 10.87 -9.17
CA LYS A 74 -14.84 10.25 -10.07
C LYS A 74 -13.44 10.79 -9.80
N GLY A 75 -13.27 12.12 -9.77
CA GLY A 75 -11.99 12.78 -9.51
C GLY A 75 -11.38 12.40 -8.16
N VAL A 76 -12.15 12.55 -7.09
CA VAL A 76 -11.68 12.24 -5.72
C VAL A 76 -11.32 10.76 -5.58
N THR A 77 -12.16 9.85 -6.06
CA THR A 77 -11.90 8.41 -5.93
C THR A 77 -10.66 7.99 -6.72
N LEU A 78 -10.49 8.51 -7.93
CA LEU A 78 -9.32 8.20 -8.76
C LEU A 78 -8.03 8.77 -8.16
N GLN A 79 -8.05 9.98 -7.61
CA GLN A 79 -6.91 10.55 -6.90
C GLN A 79 -6.52 9.70 -5.68
N LEU A 80 -7.52 9.27 -4.90
CA LEU A 80 -7.28 8.42 -3.72
C LEU A 80 -6.75 7.03 -4.09
N LEU A 81 -7.12 6.46 -5.24
CA LEU A 81 -6.57 5.19 -5.73
C LEU A 81 -5.18 5.36 -6.36
N LEU A 82 -4.94 6.48 -7.04
CA LEU A 82 -3.68 6.76 -7.72
C LEU A 82 -2.55 7.10 -6.73
N LEU A 83 -2.85 7.88 -5.70
CA LEU A 83 -1.86 8.32 -4.72
C LEU A 83 -1.04 7.16 -4.10
N PRO A 84 -1.64 6.11 -3.50
CA PRO A 84 -0.88 5.01 -2.93
C PRO A 84 -0.09 4.23 -4.00
N LEU A 85 -0.63 4.09 -5.22
CA LEU A 85 0.09 3.43 -6.31
C LEU A 85 1.35 4.20 -6.72
N VAL A 86 1.24 5.53 -6.83
CA VAL A 86 2.37 6.41 -7.12
C VAL A 86 3.38 6.35 -5.98
N LEU A 87 2.94 6.46 -4.72
CA LEU A 87 3.85 6.37 -3.56
C LEU A 87 4.59 5.03 -3.53
N THR A 88 3.92 3.91 -3.84
CA THR A 88 4.58 2.60 -3.98
C THR A 88 5.64 2.61 -5.08
N ALA A 89 5.38 3.22 -6.23
CA ALA A 89 6.36 3.35 -7.31
C ALA A 89 7.58 4.19 -6.90
N ILE A 90 7.33 5.33 -6.24
CA ILE A 90 8.36 6.23 -5.71
C ILE A 90 9.25 5.50 -4.70
N ASP A 91 8.65 4.84 -3.71
CA ASP A 91 9.37 4.08 -2.69
C ASP A 91 10.19 2.96 -3.33
N TYR A 92 9.61 2.19 -4.24
CA TYR A 92 10.28 1.07 -4.89
C TYR A 92 11.54 1.51 -5.66
N VAL A 93 11.41 2.51 -6.54
CA VAL A 93 12.48 2.92 -7.45
C VAL A 93 13.55 3.75 -6.74
N TRP A 94 13.14 4.71 -5.89
CA TRP A 94 14.07 5.70 -5.35
C TRP A 94 14.53 5.43 -3.94
N ILE A 95 13.92 4.50 -3.21
CA ILE A 95 14.27 4.22 -1.81
C ILE A 95 14.66 2.76 -1.63
N TYR A 96 13.77 1.84 -1.99
CA TYR A 96 13.97 0.41 -1.79
C TYR A 96 15.13 -0.13 -2.63
N GLN A 97 15.19 0.15 -3.93
CA GLN A 97 16.28 -0.34 -4.78
C GLN A 97 17.68 0.09 -4.29
N PRO A 98 17.92 1.38 -3.94
CA PRO A 98 19.18 1.77 -3.30
C PRO A 98 19.42 1.08 -1.96
N LEU A 99 18.38 0.90 -1.14
CA LEU A 99 18.49 0.26 0.17
C LEU A 99 18.85 -1.22 0.05
N ASP A 100 18.25 -1.92 -0.91
CA ASP A 100 18.51 -3.34 -1.22
C ASP A 100 19.96 -3.55 -1.68
N ALA A 101 20.46 -2.64 -2.53
CA ALA A 101 21.86 -2.64 -2.95
C ALA A 101 22.84 -2.46 -1.77
N MET A 102 22.45 -1.73 -0.73
CA MET A 102 23.24 -1.58 0.51
C MET A 102 23.12 -2.78 1.45
N THR A 103 22.19 -3.72 1.20
CA THR A 103 21.97 -4.92 2.01
C THR A 103 22.49 -6.22 1.39
N VAL A 104 23.12 -6.15 0.21
CA VAL A 104 23.69 -7.31 -0.52
C VAL A 104 24.63 -8.16 0.37
N ASN A 105 25.42 -7.51 1.22
CA ASN A 105 26.30 -8.20 2.17
C ASN A 105 25.80 -8.00 3.60
N VAL A 106 24.93 -8.90 4.06
CA VAL A 106 24.30 -8.83 5.39
C VAL A 106 25.31 -8.83 6.54
N GLN A 107 26.52 -9.38 6.31
CA GLN A 107 27.61 -9.44 7.30
C GLN A 107 28.47 -8.17 7.38
N GLN A 108 28.36 -7.25 6.41
CA GLN A 108 29.13 -6.00 6.43
C GLN A 108 28.40 -4.91 7.21
N ALA A 109 29.17 -4.02 7.85
CA ALA A 109 28.62 -2.84 8.49
C ALA A 109 27.90 -1.97 7.45
N ARG A 110 26.64 -1.62 7.73
CA ARG A 110 25.83 -0.82 6.81
C ARG A 110 26.34 0.61 6.72
N PRO A 111 26.34 1.23 5.52
CA PRO A 111 26.77 2.61 5.36
C PRO A 111 25.82 3.56 6.11
N ALA A 112 26.32 4.73 6.53
CA ALA A 112 25.50 5.72 7.25
C ALA A 112 24.21 6.10 6.49
N GLN A 113 24.27 6.10 5.15
CA GLN A 113 23.13 6.37 4.27
C GLN A 113 21.99 5.37 4.43
N PHE A 114 22.27 4.14 4.88
CA PHE A 114 21.25 3.12 5.12
C PHE A 114 20.16 3.60 6.08
N VAL A 115 20.56 4.29 7.16
CA VAL A 115 19.60 4.78 8.17
C VAL A 115 18.67 5.83 7.56
N THR A 116 19.20 6.68 6.69
CA THR A 116 18.43 7.71 5.96
C THR A 116 17.39 7.07 5.05
N PHE A 117 17.80 6.13 4.18
CA PHE A 117 16.88 5.43 3.27
C PHE A 117 15.86 4.59 4.05
N HIS A 118 16.30 3.91 5.10
CA HIS A 118 15.42 3.10 5.94
C HIS A 118 14.36 3.96 6.66
N SER A 119 14.75 5.15 7.16
CA SER A 119 13.80 6.09 7.76
C SER A 119 12.82 6.65 6.74
N ALA A 120 13.32 7.01 5.55
CA ALA A 120 12.50 7.50 4.45
C ALA A 120 11.46 6.45 4.00
N SER A 121 11.88 5.19 3.82
CA SER A 121 10.97 4.10 3.44
C SER A 121 9.88 3.86 4.47
N LYS A 122 10.20 3.94 5.77
CA LYS A 122 9.20 3.83 6.85
C LYS A 122 8.12 4.91 6.73
N TRP A 123 8.53 6.17 6.53
CA TRP A 123 7.58 7.27 6.41
C TRP A 123 6.72 7.16 5.15
N ILE A 124 7.31 6.82 4.00
CA ILE A 124 6.53 6.65 2.77
C ILE A 124 5.53 5.49 2.93
N ASN A 125 5.94 4.36 3.50
CA ASN A 125 5.02 3.25 3.75
C ASN A 125 3.86 3.63 4.69
N ILE A 126 4.12 4.40 5.76
CA ILE A 126 3.05 4.90 6.64
C ILE A 126 2.05 5.74 5.86
N VAL A 127 2.52 6.70 5.05
CA VAL A 127 1.65 7.56 4.25
C VAL A 127 0.88 6.74 3.20
N GLN A 128 1.56 5.81 2.54
CA GLN A 128 0.99 4.96 1.50
C GLN A 128 -0.11 4.03 2.03
N VAL A 129 0.12 3.36 3.17
CA VAL A 129 -0.88 2.48 3.80
C VAL A 129 -2.05 3.31 4.30
N SER A 130 -1.79 4.47 4.93
CA SER A 130 -2.85 5.38 5.39
C SER A 130 -3.72 5.87 4.24
N ALA A 131 -3.09 6.29 3.12
CA ALA A 131 -3.80 6.67 1.91
C ALA A 131 -4.63 5.50 1.34
N SER A 132 -4.09 4.27 1.38
CA SER A 132 -4.80 3.07 0.94
C SER A 132 -6.04 2.78 1.79
N VAL A 133 -5.98 2.99 3.10
CA VAL A 133 -7.13 2.85 4.01
C VAL A 133 -8.21 3.89 3.68
N ILE A 134 -7.82 5.15 3.51
CA ILE A 134 -8.75 6.23 3.15
C ILE A 134 -9.41 5.94 1.79
N ALA A 135 -8.62 5.47 0.82
CA ALA A 135 -9.12 5.06 -0.49
C ALA A 135 -10.11 3.90 -0.37
N ALA A 136 -9.81 2.88 0.43
CA ALA A 136 -10.70 1.74 0.67
C ALA A 136 -12.05 2.21 1.25
N ILE A 137 -12.02 3.09 2.25
CA ILE A 137 -13.24 3.67 2.85
C ILE A 137 -14.04 4.41 1.78
N ALA A 138 -13.41 5.30 1.01
CA ALA A 138 -14.09 6.10 -0.01
C ALA A 138 -14.71 5.25 -1.14
N VAL A 139 -13.98 4.22 -1.60
CA VAL A 139 -14.39 3.31 -2.67
C VAL A 139 -15.52 2.37 -2.22
N CYS A 140 -15.50 1.97 -0.94
CA CYS A 140 -16.52 1.13 -0.31
C CYS A 140 -17.72 1.93 0.20
N TRP A 141 -17.63 3.26 0.32
CA TRP A 141 -18.71 4.08 0.85
C TRP A 141 -19.99 3.97 -0.01
N PRO A 142 -21.16 3.78 0.61
CA PRO A 142 -22.43 3.71 -0.10
C PRO A 142 -22.72 5.03 -0.80
N VAL A 143 -23.32 4.96 -1.99
CA VAL A 143 -23.88 6.14 -2.64
C VAL A 143 -25.17 6.44 -1.91
N SER A 144 -25.38 7.67 -1.42
CA SER A 144 -26.67 8.07 -0.88
C SER A 144 -27.72 7.92 -2.00
N GLY A 145 -28.45 6.82 -1.99
CA GLY A 145 -29.68 6.69 -2.75
C GLY A 145 -30.70 7.58 -2.06
N GLY A 146 -31.12 8.65 -2.73
CA GLY A 146 -32.32 9.35 -2.30
C GLY A 146 -33.45 8.33 -2.32
N VAL A 147 -33.99 7.99 -1.16
CA VAL A 147 -35.29 7.33 -1.07
C VAL A 147 -36.28 8.41 -1.52
N SER A 148 -36.65 8.39 -2.80
CA SER A 148 -37.84 9.09 -3.26
C SER A 148 -39.02 8.33 -2.67
N TYR A 149 -39.65 8.92 -1.66
CA TYR A 149 -41.00 8.52 -1.31
C TYR A 149 -41.87 8.97 -2.49
N ASP A 150 -42.28 8.03 -3.33
CA ASP A 150 -43.40 8.26 -4.24
C ASP A 150 -44.64 8.40 -3.34
N GLU A 151 -45.04 9.64 -3.08
CA GLU A 151 -46.37 9.94 -2.55
C GLU A 151 -47.38 9.57 -3.64
N GLU A 152 -47.85 8.32 -3.62
CA GLU A 152 -49.10 7.96 -4.29
C GLU A 152 -50.25 8.70 -3.57
N VAL A 153 -50.79 9.72 -4.25
CA VAL A 153 -52.05 10.40 -3.91
C VAL A 153 -53.19 9.82 -4.73
#